data_AF-A0A5D6XK18-F1
#
_entry.id   AF-A0A5D6XK18-F1
#
_cell.length_a   1.000
_cell.length_b   1.000
_cell.length_c   1.000
_cell.angle_alpha   90.00
_cell.angle_beta   90.00
_cell.angle_gamma   90.00
#
_symmetry.space_group_name_H-M   'P 1'
#
loop_
_entity.id
_entity.type
_entity.pdbx_description
1 polymer ?
#
loop_
_entity_poly.entity_id
_entity_poly.type
_entity_poly.pdbx_seq_one_letter_code
_entity_poly.pdbx_strand_id
1 'polypeptide(L)'
;MQHEFVSCSSLTRAARDNQFKGALLVYEAVLKVAPEDIEMLAGLALLLIYSCRYPTKLTWPRALELLAQAQTLSHAASGAGLSESLTAVEENCVYWKLFLEPKNANAIGIYALFLQCIHRELEKAELLYRRAIDADPTNEFVLENYRRLERERTPDGIYSSAGPSKIARWRAEVRGGRTASYEVLVLEHLRGCARCAQEVARVGLQWAVMDDAAARAPRAR
;
A
#
# COMPACT_ATOMS: atom_id res chain seq x y z
N MET A 1 -18.92 23.52 -1.22
CA MET A 1 -19.13 24.10 0.13
C MET A 1 -19.77 23.16 1.16
N GLN A 2 -20.93 22.51 0.93
CA GLN A 2 -21.45 21.53 1.91
C GLN A 2 -20.85 20.11 1.76
N HIS A 3 -20.31 19.75 0.59
CA HIS A 3 -19.73 18.41 0.35
C HIS A 3 -18.31 18.24 0.92
N GLU A 4 -17.44 19.25 0.82
CA GLU A 4 -16.08 19.28 1.39
C GLU A 4 -16.04 18.99 2.90
N PHE A 5 -16.99 19.53 3.66
CA PHE A 5 -17.07 19.29 5.11
C PHE A 5 -17.49 17.85 5.44
N VAL A 6 -18.22 17.16 4.56
CA VAL A 6 -18.75 15.82 4.82
C VAL A 6 -17.65 14.77 4.74
N SER A 7 -16.63 14.91 3.89
CA SER A 7 -15.60 13.87 3.71
C SER A 7 -14.66 13.73 4.92
N CYS A 8 -13.95 14.79 5.36
CA CYS A 8 -13.04 14.68 6.51
C CYS A 8 -13.82 14.67 7.86
N SER A 9 -15.01 15.27 7.98
CA SER A 9 -15.81 15.16 9.22
C SER A 9 -16.44 13.78 9.41
N SER A 10 -16.88 13.10 8.34
CA SER A 10 -17.39 11.73 8.44
C SER A 10 -16.26 10.72 8.63
N LEU A 11 -15.10 10.91 8.00
CA LEU A 11 -13.91 10.08 8.24
C LEU A 11 -13.39 10.23 9.68
N THR A 12 -13.31 11.45 10.21
CA THR A 12 -12.93 11.68 11.62
C THR A 12 -13.97 11.12 12.59
N ARG A 13 -15.27 11.29 12.32
CA ARG A 13 -16.35 10.73 13.16
C ARG A 13 -16.35 9.20 13.12
N ALA A 14 -16.19 8.59 11.94
CA ALA A 14 -16.10 7.14 11.78
C ALA A 14 -14.84 6.56 12.47
N ALA A 15 -13.71 7.25 12.38
CA ALA A 15 -12.47 6.87 13.06
C ALA A 15 -12.56 7.05 14.59
N ARG A 16 -13.32 8.04 15.08
CA ARG A 16 -13.52 8.32 16.50
C ARG A 16 -14.47 7.32 17.16
N ASP A 17 -15.56 6.98 16.49
CA ASP A 17 -16.64 6.15 17.04
C ASP A 17 -16.51 4.66 16.68
N ASN A 18 -15.50 4.29 15.87
CA ASN A 18 -15.29 2.93 15.35
C ASN A 18 -16.50 2.41 14.52
N GLN A 19 -17.37 3.33 14.05
CA GLN A 19 -18.61 3.04 13.33
C GLN A 19 -18.41 3.01 11.81
N PHE A 20 -17.48 2.19 11.32
CA PHE A 20 -17.20 2.08 9.89
C PHE A 20 -18.40 1.55 9.09
N LYS A 21 -19.23 0.69 9.69
CA LYS A 21 -20.42 0.11 9.03
C LYS A 21 -21.46 1.17 8.68
N GLY A 22 -21.69 2.14 9.57
CA GLY A 22 -22.64 3.22 9.32
C GLY A 22 -22.16 4.12 8.17
N ALA A 23 -20.89 4.50 8.19
CA ALA A 23 -20.28 5.30 7.13
C ALA A 23 -20.31 4.59 5.77
N LEU A 24 -19.97 3.29 5.73
CA LEU A 24 -20.01 2.49 4.49
C LEU A 24 -21.41 2.51 3.85
N LEU A 25 -22.47 2.31 4.65
CA LEU A 25 -23.84 2.32 4.14
C LEU A 25 -24.24 3.66 3.53
N VAL A 26 -23.80 4.77 4.15
CA VAL A 26 -24.07 6.12 3.64
C VAL A 26 -23.37 6.32 2.30
N TYR A 27 -22.08 6.02 2.19
CA TYR A 27 -21.35 6.14 0.93
C TYR A 27 -21.93 5.25 -0.17
N GLU A 28 -22.27 4.00 0.14
CA GLU A 28 -22.88 3.09 -0.85
C GLU A 28 -24.29 3.54 -1.27
N ALA A 29 -25.07 4.14 -0.38
CA ALA A 29 -26.36 4.72 -0.72
C ALA A 29 -26.21 5.94 -1.65
N VAL A 30 -25.24 6.80 -1.39
CA VAL A 30 -24.97 7.99 -2.23
C VAL A 30 -24.47 7.57 -3.62
N LEU A 31 -23.56 6.61 -3.71
CA LEU A 31 -23.05 6.11 -4.99
C LEU A 31 -24.11 5.41 -5.85
N LYS A 32 -25.17 4.85 -5.24
CA LYS A 32 -26.33 4.35 -5.99
C LYS A 32 -27.13 5.46 -6.68
N VAL A 33 -27.12 6.66 -6.11
CA VAL A 33 -27.80 7.83 -6.66
C VAL A 33 -26.92 8.54 -7.68
N ALA A 34 -25.63 8.71 -7.36
CA ALA A 34 -24.64 9.38 -8.20
C ALA A 34 -23.35 8.55 -8.27
N PRO A 35 -23.19 7.69 -9.30
CA PRO A 35 -22.03 6.79 -9.39
C PRO A 35 -20.72 7.48 -9.76
N GLU A 36 -20.78 8.69 -10.34
CA GLU A 36 -19.62 9.43 -10.85
C GLU A 36 -19.17 10.59 -9.92
N ASP A 37 -19.70 10.66 -8.69
CA ASP A 37 -19.28 11.68 -7.74
C ASP A 37 -17.86 11.41 -7.19
N ILE A 38 -16.92 12.27 -7.60
CA ILE A 38 -15.47 12.14 -7.32
C ILE A 38 -15.21 12.14 -5.81
N GLU A 39 -15.86 13.01 -5.04
CA GLU A 39 -15.60 13.16 -3.60
C GLU A 39 -16.09 11.95 -2.81
N MET A 40 -17.22 11.37 -3.22
CA MET A 40 -17.80 10.18 -2.57
C MET A 40 -17.01 8.92 -2.90
N LEU A 41 -16.52 8.79 -4.13
CA LEU A 41 -15.59 7.71 -4.52
C LEU A 41 -14.30 7.79 -3.70
N ALA A 42 -13.70 8.99 -3.61
CA ALA A 42 -12.48 9.21 -2.83
C ALA A 42 -12.70 8.97 -1.32
N GLY A 43 -13.80 9.46 -0.77
CA GLY A 43 -14.18 9.28 0.64
C GLY A 43 -14.43 7.80 1.00
N LEU A 44 -15.14 7.06 0.14
CA LEU A 44 -15.34 5.61 0.32
C LEU A 44 -14.01 4.86 0.25
N ALA A 45 -13.13 5.20 -0.68
CA ALA A 45 -11.85 4.55 -0.82
C ALA A 45 -10.94 4.79 0.39
N LEU A 46 -10.86 6.03 0.88
CA LEU A 46 -10.18 6.39 2.12
C LEU A 46 -10.76 5.63 3.31
N LEU A 47 -12.09 5.53 3.42
CA LEU A 47 -12.75 4.77 4.48
C LEU A 47 -12.38 3.28 4.42
N LEU A 48 -12.32 2.68 3.24
CA LEU A 48 -11.90 1.29 3.07
C LEU A 48 -10.41 1.09 3.44
N ILE A 49 -9.56 2.05 3.08
CA ILE A 49 -8.12 2.06 3.44
C ILE A 49 -7.93 2.18 4.96
N TYR A 50 -8.69 3.06 5.63
CA TYR A 50 -8.58 3.22 7.08
C TYR A 50 -9.25 2.10 7.88
N SER A 51 -10.39 1.61 7.40
CA SER A 51 -11.17 0.60 8.13
C SER A 51 -10.48 -0.76 8.14
N CYS A 52 -9.71 -1.14 7.11
CA CYS A 52 -8.81 -2.31 7.02
C CYS A 52 -9.17 -3.53 7.91
N ARG A 53 -10.46 -3.87 7.99
CA ARG A 53 -11.00 -4.99 8.77
C ARG A 53 -11.44 -6.09 7.82
N TYR A 54 -11.40 -7.32 8.34
CA TYR A 54 -11.56 -8.57 7.61
C TYR A 54 -12.81 -8.61 6.69
N PRO A 55 -12.72 -9.13 5.44
CA PRO A 55 -11.53 -9.66 4.77
C PRO A 55 -10.77 -8.58 3.98
N THR A 56 -9.51 -8.32 4.39
CA THR A 56 -8.62 -7.29 3.85
C THR A 56 -8.23 -7.49 2.37
N LYS A 57 -8.26 -8.73 1.88
CA LYS A 57 -7.91 -9.07 0.49
C LYS A 57 -8.88 -8.53 -0.54
N LEU A 58 -10.14 -8.31 -0.16
CA LEU A 58 -11.20 -7.87 -1.08
C LEU A 58 -11.42 -6.36 -1.00
N THR A 59 -11.31 -5.79 0.20
CA THR A 59 -11.54 -4.36 0.42
C THR A 59 -10.43 -3.50 -0.15
N TRP A 60 -9.19 -3.97 -0.11
CA TRP A 60 -8.03 -3.25 -0.63
C TRP A 60 -8.03 -3.02 -2.14
N PRO A 61 -8.16 -4.04 -3.01
CA PRO A 61 -8.21 -3.82 -4.45
C PRO A 61 -9.41 -2.94 -4.83
N ARG A 62 -10.58 -3.16 -4.21
CA ARG A 62 -11.75 -2.30 -4.39
C ARG A 62 -11.45 -0.84 -4.05
N ALA A 63 -10.73 -0.56 -2.97
CA ALA A 63 -10.36 0.81 -2.62
C ALA A 63 -9.42 1.44 -3.65
N LEU A 64 -8.45 0.68 -4.16
CA LEU A 64 -7.54 1.16 -5.20
C LEU A 64 -8.26 1.41 -6.53
N GLU A 65 -9.21 0.56 -6.90
CA GLU A 65 -10.07 0.74 -8.08
C GLU A 65 -10.90 2.02 -7.96
N LEU A 66 -11.53 2.26 -6.80
CA LEU A 66 -12.29 3.48 -6.55
C LEU A 66 -11.41 4.75 -6.59
N LEU A 67 -10.19 4.69 -6.05
CA LEU A 67 -9.23 5.80 -6.18
C LEU A 67 -8.82 6.03 -7.63
N ALA A 68 -8.57 4.96 -8.39
CA ALA A 68 -8.22 5.08 -9.81
C ALA A 68 -9.37 5.69 -10.62
N GLN A 69 -10.62 5.29 -10.34
CA GLN A 69 -11.83 5.90 -10.93
C GLN A 69 -11.96 7.38 -10.57
N ALA A 70 -11.76 7.74 -9.31
CA ALA A 70 -11.78 9.14 -8.90
C ALA A 70 -10.70 9.96 -9.61
N GLN A 71 -9.49 9.40 -9.79
CA GLN A 71 -8.39 10.05 -10.51
C GLN A 71 -8.70 10.25 -12.00
N THR A 72 -9.24 9.23 -12.68
CA THR A 72 -9.59 9.36 -14.10
C THR A 72 -10.69 10.40 -14.33
N LEU A 73 -11.72 10.42 -13.47
CA LEU A 73 -12.77 11.43 -13.49
C LEU A 73 -12.22 12.84 -13.18
N SER A 74 -11.29 12.94 -12.23
CA SER A 74 -10.64 14.21 -11.91
C SER A 74 -9.83 14.76 -13.08
N HIS A 75 -9.05 13.92 -13.76
CA HIS A 75 -8.31 14.33 -14.96
C HIS A 75 -9.24 14.76 -16.10
N ALA A 76 -10.39 14.11 -16.26
CA ALA A 76 -11.41 14.51 -17.24
C ALA A 76 -12.06 15.86 -16.89
N ALA A 77 -12.29 16.15 -15.61
CA ALA A 77 -12.93 17.36 -15.11
C ALA A 77 -11.96 18.53 -14.85
N SER A 78 -10.83 18.61 -15.56
CA SER A 78 -9.78 19.65 -15.42
C SER A 78 -9.02 19.70 -14.08
N GLY A 79 -9.10 18.64 -13.26
CA GLY A 79 -8.19 18.39 -12.12
C GLY A 79 -8.47 19.15 -10.82
N ALA A 80 -9.47 20.04 -10.79
CA ALA A 80 -9.60 21.06 -9.75
C ALA A 80 -10.33 20.63 -8.46
N GLY A 81 -10.19 19.38 -7.98
CA GLY A 81 -10.89 19.01 -6.73
C GLY A 81 -10.39 17.77 -6.00
N LEU A 82 -9.83 16.77 -6.70
CA LEU A 82 -9.35 15.57 -6.03
C LEU A 82 -8.05 15.82 -5.25
N SER A 83 -7.10 16.56 -5.84
CA SER A 83 -5.84 16.88 -5.16
C SER A 83 -6.07 17.77 -3.92
N GLU A 84 -6.96 18.74 -4.02
CA GLU A 84 -7.32 19.63 -2.92
C GLU A 84 -8.05 18.88 -1.79
N SER A 85 -8.99 18.00 -2.12
CA SER A 85 -9.66 17.16 -1.12
C SER A 85 -8.71 16.16 -0.44
N LEU A 86 -7.76 15.57 -1.18
CA LEU A 86 -6.75 14.67 -0.59
C LEU A 86 -5.79 15.43 0.33
N THR A 87 -5.28 16.59 -0.09
CA THR A 87 -4.41 17.43 0.76
C THR A 87 -5.16 17.93 2.00
N ALA A 88 -6.43 18.30 1.87
CA ALA A 88 -7.26 18.64 3.02
C ALA A 88 -7.44 17.47 4.00
N VAL A 89 -7.58 16.24 3.50
CA VAL A 89 -7.62 15.04 4.36
C VAL A 89 -6.26 14.81 5.03
N GLU A 90 -5.15 14.98 4.33
CA GLU A 90 -3.81 14.87 4.91
C GLU A 90 -3.63 15.80 6.08
N GLU A 91 -3.88 17.09 5.86
CA GLU A 91 -3.65 18.12 6.85
C GLU A 91 -4.60 17.95 8.03
N ASN A 92 -5.91 17.87 7.77
CA ASN A 92 -6.93 17.90 8.82
C ASN A 92 -7.08 16.59 9.59
N CYS A 93 -7.05 15.46 8.87
CA CYS A 93 -7.40 14.16 9.45
C CYS A 93 -6.13 13.38 9.91
N VAL A 94 -5.00 13.50 9.20
CA VAL A 94 -3.84 12.62 9.41
C VAL A 94 -2.67 13.32 10.09
N TYR A 95 -2.28 14.50 9.59
CA TYR A 95 -1.14 15.26 10.09
C TYR A 95 -1.38 15.78 11.51
N TRP A 96 -2.53 16.44 11.75
CA TRP A 96 -2.89 16.87 13.10
C TRP A 96 -2.98 15.70 14.09
N LYS A 97 -3.43 14.52 13.63
CA LYS A 97 -3.47 13.32 14.48
C LYS A 97 -2.08 12.85 14.88
N LEU A 98 -1.14 12.82 13.93
CA LEU A 98 0.27 12.50 14.21
C LEU A 98 0.92 13.53 15.13
N PHE A 99 0.59 14.82 14.95
CA PHE A 99 1.11 15.91 15.78
C PHE A 99 0.65 15.82 17.24
N LEU A 100 -0.64 15.50 17.46
CA LEU A 100 -1.20 15.34 18.80
C LEU A 100 -0.72 14.06 19.50
N GLU A 101 -0.50 12.98 18.74
CA GLU A 101 -0.15 11.66 19.28
C GLU A 101 1.10 11.07 18.59
N PRO A 102 2.29 11.67 18.77
CA PRO A 102 3.50 11.30 18.02
C PRO A 102 4.07 9.92 18.37
N LYS A 103 3.61 9.31 19.48
CA LYS A 103 4.02 7.97 19.93
C LYS A 103 2.94 6.91 19.67
N ASN A 104 1.77 7.29 19.18
CA ASN A 104 0.71 6.33 18.92
C ASN A 104 0.99 5.59 17.61
N ALA A 105 1.28 4.29 17.71
CA ALA A 105 1.56 3.43 16.57
C ALA A 105 0.42 3.43 15.53
N ASN A 106 -0.84 3.56 15.95
CA ASN A 106 -1.98 3.67 15.03
C ASN A 106 -1.93 4.98 14.23
N ALA A 107 -1.61 6.12 14.86
CA ALA A 107 -1.52 7.40 14.17
C ALA A 107 -0.39 7.40 13.13
N ILE A 108 0.77 6.87 13.50
CA ILE A 108 1.92 6.71 12.60
C ILE A 108 1.59 5.75 11.45
N GLY A 109 0.94 4.62 11.74
CA GLY A 109 0.53 3.63 10.73
C GLY A 109 -0.51 4.17 9.74
N ILE A 110 -1.46 4.99 10.20
CA ILE A 110 -2.44 5.69 9.36
C ILE A 110 -1.73 6.65 8.39
N TYR A 111 -0.71 7.39 8.85
CA TYR A 111 0.06 8.26 7.97
C TYR A 111 0.92 7.46 6.97
N ALA A 112 1.52 6.35 7.40
CA ALA A 112 2.26 5.45 6.52
C ALA A 112 1.39 4.88 5.40
N LEU A 113 0.16 4.46 5.73
CA LEU A 113 -0.83 4.02 4.74
C LEU A 113 -1.19 5.10 3.74
N PHE A 114 -1.36 6.33 4.22
CA PHE A 114 -1.69 7.46 3.37
C PHE A 114 -0.58 7.70 2.33
N LEU A 115 0.69 7.76 2.77
CA LEU A 115 1.84 7.92 1.88
C LEU A 115 1.96 6.76 0.87
N GLN A 116 1.65 5.53 1.31
CA GLN A 116 1.69 4.34 0.46
C GLN A 116 0.66 4.38 -0.67
N CYS A 117 -0.61 4.73 -0.37
CA CYS A 117 -1.71 4.64 -1.34
C CYS A 117 -1.77 5.84 -2.29
N ILE A 118 -1.60 7.03 -1.74
CA ILE A 118 -1.93 8.30 -2.43
C ILE A 118 -0.67 8.90 -3.02
N HIS A 119 0.35 9.15 -2.19
CA HIS A 119 1.62 9.71 -2.65
C HIS A 119 2.53 8.69 -3.34
N ARG A 120 2.26 7.39 -3.17
CA ARG A 120 3.09 6.28 -3.69
C ARG A 120 4.55 6.37 -3.23
N GLU A 121 4.81 7.00 -2.09
CA GLU A 121 6.14 7.15 -1.49
C GLU A 121 6.46 5.98 -0.56
N LEU A 122 6.77 4.84 -1.15
CA LEU A 122 6.91 3.57 -0.42
C LEU A 122 8.08 3.56 0.56
N GLU A 123 9.18 4.27 0.26
CA GLU A 123 10.34 4.37 1.16
C GLU A 123 10.01 5.14 2.44
N LYS A 124 9.25 6.23 2.32
CA LYS A 124 8.83 7.01 3.50
C LYS A 124 7.78 6.24 4.30
N ALA A 125 6.86 5.56 3.62
CA ALA A 125 5.88 4.69 4.28
C ALA A 125 6.55 3.58 5.12
N GLU A 126 7.56 2.89 4.58
CA GLU A 126 8.30 1.85 5.32
C GLU A 126 9.02 2.40 6.57
N LEU A 127 9.62 3.59 6.47
CA LEU A 127 10.24 4.25 7.63
C LEU A 127 9.22 4.53 8.74
N LEU A 128 8.03 5.01 8.37
CA LEU A 128 6.96 5.27 9.33
C LEU A 128 6.40 3.99 9.93
N TYR A 129 6.17 2.93 9.14
CA TYR A 129 5.73 1.64 9.66
C TYR A 129 6.72 1.07 10.67
N ARG A 130 8.03 1.20 10.44
CA ARG A 130 9.04 0.76 11.41
C ARG A 130 9.02 1.58 12.68
N ARG A 131 8.92 2.91 12.57
CA ARG A 131 8.73 3.77 13.75
C ARG A 131 7.48 3.41 14.54
N ALA A 132 6.41 3.01 13.86
CA ALA A 132 5.18 2.55 14.51
C ALA A 132 5.38 1.20 15.22
N ILE A 133 6.12 0.26 14.61
CA ILE A 133 6.48 -1.03 15.24
C ILE A 133 7.41 -0.83 16.45
N ASP A 134 8.34 0.12 16.36
CA ASP A 134 9.22 0.47 17.49
C ASP A 134 8.43 1.09 18.66
N ALA A 135 7.35 1.82 18.36
CA ALA A 135 6.46 2.41 19.37
C ALA A 135 5.51 1.38 20.00
N ASP A 136 4.93 0.49 19.20
CA ASP A 136 4.11 -0.63 19.67
C ASP A 136 4.33 -1.87 18.77
N PRO A 137 5.14 -2.84 19.21
CA PRO A 137 5.46 -4.01 18.42
C PRO A 137 4.31 -5.01 18.34
N THR A 138 3.27 -4.86 19.18
CA THR A 138 2.11 -5.77 19.23
C THR A 138 0.93 -5.31 18.39
N ASN A 139 1.05 -4.13 17.78
CA ASN A 139 -0.03 -3.53 17.01
C ASN A 139 -0.29 -4.29 15.71
N GLU A 140 -1.35 -5.11 15.71
CA GLU A 140 -1.74 -5.94 14.56
C GLU A 140 -2.05 -5.12 13.31
N PHE A 141 -2.65 -3.93 13.46
CA PHE A 141 -2.96 -3.05 12.33
C PHE A 141 -1.67 -2.61 11.61
N VAL A 142 -0.67 -2.15 12.34
CA VAL A 142 0.61 -1.72 11.76
C VAL A 142 1.35 -2.92 11.14
N LEU A 143 1.39 -4.05 11.84
CA LEU A 143 2.08 -5.25 11.39
C LEU A 143 1.49 -5.82 10.10
N GLU A 144 0.16 -5.93 10.00
CA GLU A 144 -0.48 -6.48 8.80
C GLU A 144 -0.30 -5.55 7.60
N ASN A 145 -0.42 -4.23 7.79
CA ASN A 145 -0.19 -3.25 6.74
C ASN A 145 1.27 -3.24 6.26
N TYR A 146 2.23 -3.35 7.19
CA TYR A 146 3.65 -3.46 6.87
C TYR A 146 3.96 -4.75 6.09
N ARG A 147 3.46 -5.90 6.55
CA ARG A 147 3.60 -7.18 5.83
C ARG A 147 2.97 -7.12 4.45
N ARG A 148 1.81 -6.47 4.29
CA ARG A 148 1.18 -6.26 2.98
C ARG A 148 2.08 -5.40 2.08
N LEU A 149 2.62 -4.29 2.57
CA LEU A 149 3.56 -3.48 1.79
C LEU A 149 4.74 -4.33 1.28
N GLU A 150 5.35 -5.16 2.13
CA GLU A 150 6.44 -6.05 1.72
C GLU A 150 5.99 -7.08 0.66
N ARG A 151 4.81 -7.69 0.81
CA ARG A 151 4.25 -8.62 -0.19
C ARG A 151 3.98 -7.93 -1.52
N GLU A 152 3.42 -6.72 -1.52
CA GLU A 152 3.06 -6.01 -2.75
C GLU A 152 4.29 -5.44 -3.49
N ARG A 153 5.46 -5.39 -2.85
CA ARG A 153 6.74 -5.03 -3.49
C ARG A 153 7.43 -6.20 -4.20
N THR A 154 6.93 -7.41 -4.06
CA THR A 154 7.45 -8.56 -4.83
C THR A 154 7.12 -8.40 -6.31
N PRO A 155 7.79 -9.14 -7.21
CA PRO A 155 7.53 -9.05 -8.65
C PRO A 155 6.05 -9.27 -9.03
N ASP A 156 5.34 -10.09 -8.25
CA ASP A 156 3.94 -10.42 -8.48
C ASP A 156 2.95 -9.37 -7.93
N GLY A 157 3.45 -8.36 -7.20
CA GLY A 157 2.64 -7.38 -6.48
C GLY A 157 2.38 -6.07 -7.24
N ILE A 158 1.47 -5.26 -6.69
CA ILE A 158 1.04 -3.98 -7.27
C ILE A 158 2.19 -2.95 -7.32
N TYR A 159 3.15 -3.04 -6.39
CA TYR A 159 4.32 -2.16 -6.30
C TYR A 159 5.59 -2.79 -6.88
N SER A 160 5.46 -3.78 -7.77
CA SER A 160 6.58 -4.44 -8.43
C SER A 160 7.54 -3.47 -9.12
N SER A 161 7.01 -2.36 -9.68
CA SER A 161 7.79 -1.31 -10.36
C SER A 161 8.79 -0.59 -9.44
N ALA A 162 8.52 -0.49 -8.14
CA ALA A 162 9.43 0.15 -7.18
C ALA A 162 10.57 -0.79 -6.74
N GLY A 163 10.41 -2.09 -6.94
CA GLY A 163 11.33 -3.14 -6.48
C GLY A 163 11.44 -3.23 -4.94
N PRO A 164 12.40 -4.02 -4.41
CA PRO A 164 12.56 -4.22 -2.98
C PRO A 164 13.02 -2.93 -2.29
N SER A 165 12.76 -2.83 -0.99
CA SER A 165 13.13 -1.64 -0.25
C SER A 165 14.63 -1.42 -0.16
N LYS A 166 15.04 -0.17 0.04
CA LYS A 166 16.45 0.19 0.26
C LYS A 166 17.05 -0.59 1.42
N ILE A 167 16.25 -0.85 2.46
CA ILE A 167 16.73 -1.56 3.66
C ILE A 167 16.82 -3.06 3.41
N ALA A 168 15.88 -3.64 2.65
CA ALA A 168 15.98 -5.02 2.21
C ALA A 168 17.22 -5.23 1.31
N ARG A 169 17.45 -4.33 0.34
CA ARG A 169 18.65 -4.31 -0.50
C ARG A 169 19.93 -4.25 0.34
N TRP A 170 20.03 -3.28 1.24
CA TRP A 170 21.17 -3.13 2.14
C TRP A 170 21.41 -4.39 3.00
N ARG A 171 20.34 -4.98 3.57
CA ARG A 171 20.46 -6.22 4.37
C ARG A 171 20.99 -7.39 3.55
N ALA A 172 20.62 -7.50 2.28
CA ALA A 172 21.15 -8.55 1.42
C ALA A 172 22.60 -8.29 1.00
N GLU A 173 22.97 -7.04 0.72
CA GLU A 173 24.37 -6.66 0.42
C GLU A 173 25.31 -6.99 1.59
N VAL A 174 24.88 -6.70 2.82
CA VAL A 174 25.66 -6.99 4.03
C VAL A 174 25.79 -8.50 4.27
N ARG A 175 24.75 -9.29 3.97
CA ARG A 175 24.77 -10.75 4.16
C ARG A 175 25.45 -11.52 3.03
N GLY A 176 25.36 -11.04 1.79
CA GLY A 176 25.78 -11.77 0.59
C GLY A 176 27.19 -11.46 0.09
N GLY A 177 27.93 -10.55 0.73
CA GLY A 177 29.08 -9.93 0.07
C GLY A 177 28.62 -9.17 -1.19
N ARG A 178 29.53 -8.52 -1.92
CA ARG A 178 29.20 -7.58 -3.02
C ARG A 178 28.54 -8.23 -4.26
N THR A 179 28.00 -9.43 -4.16
CA THR A 179 27.42 -10.24 -5.25
C THR A 179 26.10 -10.90 -4.82
N ALA A 180 25.18 -10.15 -4.22
CA ALA A 180 23.80 -10.62 -4.06
C ALA A 180 22.96 -10.12 -5.24
N SER A 181 22.68 -11.00 -6.21
CA SER A 181 21.73 -10.74 -7.29
C SER A 181 20.31 -10.61 -6.74
N TYR A 182 19.45 -9.90 -7.48
CA TYR A 182 18.05 -9.61 -7.16
C TYR A 182 17.22 -10.87 -6.80
N GLU A 183 17.63 -12.05 -7.26
CA GLU A 183 16.99 -13.34 -6.97
C GLU A 183 17.18 -13.81 -5.52
N VAL A 184 18.36 -13.59 -4.91
CA VAL A 184 18.62 -13.94 -3.51
C VAL A 184 17.76 -13.09 -2.56
N LEU A 185 17.54 -11.83 -2.95
CA LEU A 185 16.69 -10.86 -2.25
C LEU A 185 15.21 -11.29 -2.18
N VAL A 186 14.67 -11.82 -3.27
CA VAL A 186 13.28 -12.30 -3.36
C VAL A 186 13.13 -13.64 -2.63
N LEU A 187 14.12 -14.54 -2.78
CA LEU A 187 14.12 -15.87 -2.18
C LEU A 187 14.21 -15.86 -0.64
N GLU A 188 14.97 -14.95 -0.03
CA GLU A 188 15.06 -14.86 1.42
C GLU A 188 13.78 -14.31 2.09
N HIS A 189 13.01 -13.47 1.40
CA HIS A 189 11.71 -12.97 1.89
C HIS A 189 10.58 -14.00 1.76
N LEU A 190 10.67 -14.92 0.80
CA LEU A 190 9.69 -15.99 0.59
C LEU A 190 9.86 -17.20 1.52
N ARG A 191 10.87 -17.24 2.39
CA ARG A 191 11.09 -18.35 3.36
C ARG A 191 9.92 -18.56 4.35
N GLY A 192 8.93 -17.67 4.38
CA GLY A 192 7.69 -17.84 5.16
C GLY A 192 6.55 -18.59 4.46
N CYS A 193 6.66 -18.96 3.17
CA CYS A 193 5.55 -19.60 2.44
C CYS A 193 6.01 -20.87 1.69
N ALA A 194 5.68 -22.04 2.24
CA ALA A 194 6.13 -23.35 1.74
C ALA A 194 5.66 -23.69 0.30
N ARG A 195 4.61 -23.03 -0.22
CA ARG A 195 4.13 -23.23 -1.60
C ARG A 195 5.03 -22.55 -2.64
N CYS A 196 5.52 -21.34 -2.38
CA CYS A 196 6.34 -20.60 -3.34
C CYS A 196 7.73 -21.22 -3.52
N ALA A 197 8.27 -21.92 -2.51
CA ALA A 197 9.57 -22.58 -2.62
C ALA A 197 9.62 -23.68 -3.70
N GLN A 198 8.51 -24.37 -3.96
CA GLN A 198 8.44 -25.42 -4.98
C GLN A 198 8.34 -24.86 -6.41
N GLU A 199 7.66 -23.73 -6.59
CA GLU A 199 7.57 -23.04 -7.88
C GLU A 199 8.88 -22.35 -8.25
N VAL A 200 9.59 -21.73 -7.30
CA VAL A 200 10.90 -21.12 -7.58
C VAL A 200 11.96 -22.18 -7.92
N ALA A 201 11.93 -23.36 -7.29
CA ALA A 201 12.81 -24.47 -7.65
C ALA A 201 12.54 -24.99 -9.09
N ARG A 202 11.26 -25.03 -9.49
CA ARG A 202 10.85 -25.48 -10.83
C ARG A 202 11.26 -24.50 -11.93
N VAL A 203 11.11 -23.21 -11.65
CA VAL A 203 11.43 -22.13 -12.60
C VAL A 203 12.94 -21.90 -12.70
N GLY A 204 13.68 -21.97 -11.59
CA GLY A 204 15.15 -21.89 -11.57
C GLY A 204 15.85 -23.03 -12.33
N LEU A 205 15.28 -24.24 -12.33
CA LEU A 205 15.77 -25.36 -13.14
C LEU A 205 15.57 -25.14 -14.64
N GLN A 206 14.55 -24.38 -15.05
CA GLN A 206 14.26 -24.10 -16.45
C GLN A 206 15.21 -23.06 -17.05
N TRP A 207 15.68 -22.11 -16.24
CA TRP A 207 16.61 -21.06 -16.67
C TRP A 207 18.07 -21.51 -16.68
N ALA A 208 18.48 -22.37 -15.73
CA ALA A 208 19.82 -22.97 -15.73
C ALA A 208 20.10 -23.81 -16.99
N VAL A 209 19.06 -24.48 -17.54
CA VAL A 209 19.17 -25.23 -18.80
C VAL A 209 19.34 -24.30 -20.01
N MET A 210 18.84 -23.07 -19.95
CA MET A 210 18.99 -22.07 -21.01
C MET A 210 20.38 -21.40 -21.00
N ASP A 211 20.94 -21.13 -19.83
CA ASP A 211 22.29 -20.56 -19.71
C ASP A 211 23.38 -21.55 -20.16
N ASP A 212 23.20 -22.85 -19.90
CA ASP A 212 24.09 -23.92 -20.39
C ASP A 212 24.05 -24.10 -21.92
N ALA A 213 22.94 -23.70 -22.57
CA ALA A 213 22.80 -23.71 -24.02
C ALA A 213 23.49 -22.50 -24.66
N ALA A 214 23.45 -21.33 -24.01
CA ALA A 214 24.14 -20.12 -24.45
C ALA A 214 25.68 -20.24 -24.34
N ALA A 215 26.19 -20.97 -23.35
CA ALA A 215 27.61 -21.21 -23.15
C ALA A 215 28.28 -22.13 -24.20
N ARG A 216 27.49 -22.88 -25.00
CA ARG A 216 27.98 -23.82 -26.03
C ARG A 216 27.94 -23.26 -27.46
N ALA A 217 27.57 -22.00 -27.65
CA ALA A 217 27.65 -21.38 -28.97
C ALA A 217 29.13 -21.18 -29.37
N PRO A 218 29.60 -21.72 -30.51
CA PRO A 218 30.98 -21.53 -30.93
C PRO A 218 31.23 -20.05 -31.23
N ARG A 219 32.22 -19.46 -30.56
CA ARG A 219 32.67 -18.08 -30.84
C ARG A 219 33.21 -18.04 -32.26
N ALA A 220 32.48 -17.36 -33.15
CA ALA A 220 32.96 -17.08 -34.50
C ALA A 220 34.27 -16.28 -34.42
N ARG A 221 35.28 -16.73 -35.15
CA ARG A 221 36.60 -16.08 -35.30
C ARG A 221 36.52 -14.94 -36.30
#